data_AF-E2CRI8-F1
#
_entry.id   AF-E2CRI8-F1
#
_cell.length_a   1.000
_cell.length_b   1.000
_cell.length_c   1.000
_cell.angle_alpha   90.00
_cell.angle_beta   90.00
_cell.angle_gamma   90.00
#
_symmetry.space_group_name_H-M   'P 1'
#
loop_
_entity.id
_entity.type
_entity.pdbx_description
1 polymer ?
#
loop_
_entity_poly.entity_id
_entity_poly.type
_entity_poly.pdbx_seq_one_letter_code
_entity_poly.pdbx_strand_id
1 'polypeptide(L)' 'MNADQRIFYVNGIASGLAYARWLKDKPDQSGMQCINKWYYQSGADTWKRITAFMELHLDKPVPALVHVLAKKECGS' A
#
# COMPACT_ATOMS: atom_id res chain seq x y z
N MET A 1 -1.63 -3.85 18.84
CA MET A 1 -2.44 -2.89 18.05
C MET A 1 -3.84 -3.45 17.90
N ASN A 2 -4.87 -2.60 18.05
CA ASN A 2 -6.23 -2.97 17.68
C ASN A 2 -6.42 -2.95 16.14
N ALA A 3 -7.61 -3.31 15.66
CA ALA A 3 -7.90 -3.35 14.22
C ALA A 3 -7.70 -1.98 13.55
N ASP A 4 -8.25 -0.92 14.14
CA ASP A 4 -8.19 0.44 13.60
C ASP A 4 -6.75 0.96 13.51
N GLN A 5 -5.95 0.74 14.56
CA GLN A 5 -4.53 1.08 14.58
C GLN A 5 -3.77 0.39 13.43
N ARG A 6 -4.10 -0.86 13.10
CA ARG A 6 -3.47 -1.58 11.99
C ARG A 6 -3.84 -0.98 10.66
N ILE A 7 -5.12 -0.65 10.47
CA ILE A 7 -5.61 0.00 9.26
C ILE A 7 -4.95 1.37 9.07
N PHE A 8 -4.88 2.19 10.12
CA PHE A 8 -4.24 3.51 10.04
C PHE A 8 -2.74 3.42 9.78
N TYR A 9 -2.06 2.43 10.36
CA TYR A 9 -0.63 2.21 10.11
C TYR A 9 -0.35 1.90 8.63
N VAL A 10 -1.09 0.95 8.04
CA VAL A 10 -0.93 0.61 6.62
C VAL A 10 -1.38 1.75 5.71
N ASN A 11 -2.42 2.49 6.12
CA ASN A 11 -2.88 3.69 5.40
C ASN A 11 -1.77 4.73 5.26
N GLY A 12 -1.06 5.02 6.35
CA GLY A 12 0.06 5.96 6.33
C GLY A 12 1.16 5.53 5.36
N ILE A 13 1.45 4.23 5.30
CA ILE A 13 2.43 3.66 4.38
C ILE A 13 1.96 3.82 2.92
N ALA A 14 0.72 3.41 2.61
CA ALA A 14 0.17 3.53 1.26
C ALA A 14 0.15 4.99 0.78
N SER A 15 -0.23 5.92 1.66
CA SER A 15 -0.24 7.36 1.39
C SER A 15 1.16 7.90 1.13
N GLY A 16 2.14 7.47 1.92
CA GLY A 16 3.55 7.83 1.72
C GLY A 16 4.12 7.30 0.40
N LEU A 17 3.79 6.06 0.03
CA LEU A 17 4.19 5.47 -1.25
C LEU A 17 3.56 6.20 -2.44
N ALA A 18 2.27 6.54 -2.35
CA ALA A 18 1.57 7.30 -3.38
C ALA A 18 2.23 8.68 -3.58
N TYR A 19 2.53 9.39 -2.50
CA TYR A 19 3.21 10.69 -2.56
C TYR A 19 4.62 10.58 -3.14
N ALA A 20 5.41 9.60 -2.70
CA ALA A 20 6.75 9.36 -3.23
C ALA A 20 6.71 9.06 -4.74
N ARG A 21 5.70 8.33 -5.21
CA ARG A 21 5.50 8.05 -6.64
C ARG A 21 5.18 9.32 -7.41
N TRP A 22 4.30 10.17 -6.91
CA TRP A 22 4.01 11.46 -7.54
C TRP A 22 5.26 12.35 -7.65
N LEU A 23 6.10 12.41 -6.61
CA LEU A 23 7.33 13.19 -6.66
C LEU A 23 8.28 12.74 -7.79
N LYS A 24 8.29 11.44 -8.10
CA LYS A 24 9.08 10.84 -9.19
C LYS A 24 8.45 11.09 -10.57
N ASP A 25 7.13 10.96 -10.67
CA ASP A 25 6.41 10.95 -11.95
C ASP A 25 5.90 12.34 -12.37
N LYS A 26 5.96 13.35 -11.48
CA LYS A 26 5.40 14.68 -11.74
C LYS A 26 5.82 15.25 -13.11
N PRO A 27 4.88 15.86 -13.86
CA PRO A 27 3.51 16.20 -13.45
C PRO A 27 2.50 15.05 -13.53
N ASP A 28 2.90 13.85 -13.99
CA ASP A 28 1.99 12.71 -14.08
C ASP A 28 1.57 12.22 -12.69
N GLN A 29 0.27 12.01 -12.52
CA GLN A 29 -0.35 11.52 -11.28
C GLN A 29 -0.85 10.09 -11.40
N SER A 30 -0.76 9.47 -12.58
CA SER A 30 -1.32 8.15 -12.87
C SER A 30 -0.83 7.09 -11.86
N GLY A 31 0.47 7.07 -11.54
CA GLY A 31 1.06 6.15 -10.58
C GLY A 31 0.55 6.36 -9.15
N MET A 32 0.46 7.62 -8.68
CA MET A 32 -0.11 7.95 -7.37
C MET A 32 -1.58 7.55 -7.29
N GLN A 33 -2.36 7.86 -8.32
CA GLN A 33 -3.77 7.52 -8.39
C GLN A 33 -3.99 6.00 -8.41
N CYS A 34 -3.11 5.23 -9.06
CA CYS A 34 -3.15 3.77 -9.01
C CYS A 34 -2.98 3.26 -7.58
N ILE A 35 -1.96 3.72 -6.83
CA ILE A 35 -1.71 3.27 -5.46
C ILE A 35 -2.90 3.62 -4.55
N ASN A 36 -3.42 4.85 -4.67
CA ASN A 36 -4.60 5.28 -3.93
C ASN A 36 -5.82 4.42 -4.26
N LYS A 37 -6.08 4.15 -5.55
CA LYS A 37 -7.19 3.30 -5.98
C LYS A 37 -7.03 1.88 -5.46
N TRP A 38 -5.85 1.28 -5.62
CA TRP A 38 -5.52 -0.04 -5.12
C TRP A 38 -5.75 -0.17 -3.61
N TYR A 39 -5.40 0.85 -2.82
CA TYR A 39 -5.58 0.80 -1.38
C TYR A 39 -7.01 1.13 -0.92
N TYR A 40 -7.58 2.24 -1.38
CA TYR A 40 -8.84 2.79 -0.87
C TYR A 40 -10.10 2.25 -1.56
N GLN A 41 -10.04 1.96 -2.86
CA GLN A 41 -11.24 1.57 -3.63
C GLN A 41 -11.46 0.06 -3.68
N SER A 42 -10.48 -0.72 -3.24
CA SER A 42 -10.51 -2.19 -3.33
C SER A 42 -11.20 -2.87 -2.15
N GLY A 43 -11.66 -2.10 -1.15
CA GLY A 43 -12.48 -2.59 -0.05
C GLY A 43 -11.82 -3.67 0.81
N ALA A 44 -12.65 -4.50 1.45
CA ALA A 44 -12.24 -5.52 2.40
C ALA A 44 -11.30 -6.59 1.81
N ASP A 45 -11.34 -6.82 0.50
CA ASP A 45 -10.55 -7.87 -0.15
C ASP A 45 -9.08 -7.48 -0.33
N THR A 46 -8.78 -6.20 -0.54
CA THR A 46 -7.37 -5.73 -0.48
C THR A 46 -6.82 -5.86 0.93
N TRP A 47 -7.61 -5.54 1.95
CA TRP A 47 -7.17 -5.69 3.33
C TRP A 47 -6.82 -7.16 3.65
N LYS A 48 -7.68 -8.11 3.26
CA LYS A 48 -7.40 -9.55 3.41
C LYS A 48 -6.11 -9.99 2.70
N ARG A 49 -5.87 -9.49 1.48
CA ARG A 49 -4.65 -9.80 0.72
C ARG A 49 -3.39 -9.26 1.41
N ILE A 50 -3.47 -8.02 1.88
CA ILE A 50 -2.38 -7.37 2.61
C ILE A 50 -2.06 -8.16 3.88
N THR A 51 -3.07 -8.49 4.70
CA THR A 51 -2.85 -9.23 5.95
C THR A 51 -2.34 -10.64 5.71
N ALA A 52 -2.90 -11.37 4.75
CA ALA A 52 -2.43 -12.71 4.40
C ALA A 52 -0.97 -12.69 3.92
N PHE A 53 -0.58 -11.67 3.15
CA PHE A 53 0.81 -11.53 2.70
C PHE A 53 1.77 -11.23 3.86
N MET A 54 1.34 -10.43 4.84
CA MET A 54 2.12 -10.16 6.06
C MET A 54 2.29 -11.40 6.93
N GLU A 55 1.23 -12.20 7.10
CA GLU A 55 1.26 -13.43 7.88
C GLU A 55 2.23 -14.47 7.31
N LEU A 56 2.46 -14.44 5.99
CA LEU A 56 3.45 -15.29 5.32
C LEU A 56 4.90 -14.78 5.43
N HIS A 57 5.11 -13.51 5.82
CA HIS A 57 6.42 -12.85 5.81
C HIS A 57 6.69 -12.10 7.11
N LEU A 58 6.53 -12.79 8.24
CA LEU A 58 6.69 -12.21 9.59
C LEU A 58 8.09 -11.65 9.87
N ASP A 59 9.10 -12.10 9.12
CA ASP A 59 10.49 -11.66 9.23
C ASP A 59 10.79 -10.36 8.47
N LYS A 60 9.82 -9.80 7.75
CA LYS A 60 10.00 -8.61 6.90
C LYS A 60 9.30 -7.37 7.46
N PRO A 61 9.89 -6.17 7.27
CA PRO A 61 9.22 -4.92 7.64
C PRO A 61 7.93 -4.72 6.85
N VAL A 62 6.84 -4.38 7.54
CA VAL A 62 5.53 -4.08 6.94
C VAL A 62 5.62 -3.04 5.80
N PRO A 63 6.35 -1.93 5.91
CA PRO A 63 6.47 -0.97 4.80
C PRO A 63 7.03 -1.57 3.51
N ALA A 64 8.00 -2.49 3.62
CA ALA A 64 8.57 -3.17 2.47
C ALA A 64 7.57 -4.12 1.81
N LEU A 65 6.79 -4.84 2.62
CA LEU A 65 5.74 -5.73 2.11
C LEU A 65 4.63 -4.97 1.37
N VAL A 66 4.17 -3.86 1.94
CA VAL A 66 3.17 -2.99 1.29
C VAL A 66 3.74 -2.39 0.00
N HIS A 67 5.01 -2.00 -0.01
CA HIS A 67 5.69 -1.54 -1.22
C HIS A 67 5.71 -2.61 -2.32
N VAL A 68 6.04 -3.87 -1.99
CA VAL A 68 6.04 -4.98 -2.96
C VAL A 68 4.65 -5.21 -3.54
N LEU A 69 3.59 -5.18 -2.72
CA LEU A 69 2.22 -5.33 -3.20
C LEU A 69 1.80 -4.16 -4.10
N ALA A 70 2.07 -2.92 -3.69
CA ALA A 70 1.81 -1.74 -4.50
C ALA A 70 2.58 -1.78 -5.83
N LYS A 71 3.83 -2.24 -5.80
CA LYS A 71 4.67 -2.43 -6.98
C LYS A 71 4.09 -3.45 -7.95
N LYS A 72 3.59 -4.57 -7.42
CA LYS A 72 2.97 -5.62 -8.23
C LYS A 72 1.74 -5.09 -8.97
N GLU A 73 0.89 -4.30 -8.31
CA GLU A 73 -0.35 -3.82 -8.93
C GLU A 73 -0.20 -2.55 -9.76
N CYS A 74 0.73 -1.67 -9.40
CA CYS A 74 0.88 -0.35 -10.03
C CYS A 74 2.21 -0.16 -10.77
N GLY A 75 3.04 -1.19 -10.91
CA GLY A 75 4.30 -1.14 -11.66
C GLY A 75 5.37 -0.22 -11.05
N SER A 76 5.42 -0.15 -9.72
CA SER A 76 6.28 0.80 -8.98
C SER A 76 7.78 0.63 -9.22
#